data_AF-A0A970XF74-F1
#
_entry.id   AF-A0A970XF74-F1
#
_cell.length_a   1.000
_cell.length_b   1.000
_cell.length_c   1.000
_cell.angle_alpha   90.00
_cell.angle_beta   90.00
_cell.angle_gamma   90.00
#
_symmetry.space_group_name_H-M   'P 1'
#
loop_
_entity.id
_entity.type
_entity.pdbx_description
1 polymer ?
#
loop_
_entity_poly.entity_id
_entity_poly.type
_entity_poly.pdbx_seq_one_letter_code
_entity_poly.pdbx_strand_id
1 'polypeptide(L)'
;MRNRVVAAIIALSLLTICLCGCSDTSQYVTAEQWVGEYAFFESASAFKNMRYQFSIIEEAGEHTAHCYIFGYKTLNEFRASVAFGRDSVDFIFDEYVDMNLSEPFKKGDTLLSLKIEKDKLLTNWGVVKPMVKENSTARECFYSVSSQYGGELDIWNKESPLLGGMFLIDESEKGGKGFLYLGMPRDTLISALDENGIRYNMTDIETEAAGSYAVVFYLFDNCISIHLSQDKLDSIDIIGSIPLETTESQAGLKLGDTFDRMVALYGNDYTETDLAEVADVVTGTHYKYDLGEHHLEIWFETDTVSAWGISA
;
A
#
# COMPACT_ATOMS: atom_id res chain seq x y z
N MET A 1 -40.24 -47.44 39.65
CA MET A 1 -40.09 -45.98 39.82
C MET A 1 -38.66 -45.50 39.62
N ARG A 2 -37.65 -46.10 40.27
CA ARG A 2 -36.23 -45.67 40.21
C ARG A 2 -35.65 -45.53 38.78
N ASN A 3 -35.93 -46.47 37.87
CA ASN A 3 -35.37 -46.45 36.51
C ASN A 3 -36.00 -45.37 35.59
N ARG A 4 -37.23 -44.91 35.88
CA ARG A 4 -37.87 -43.83 35.11
C ARG A 4 -37.32 -42.45 35.51
N VAL A 5 -36.91 -42.29 36.77
CA VAL A 5 -36.30 -41.06 37.27
C VAL A 5 -34.88 -40.88 36.72
N VAL A 6 -34.09 -41.97 36.65
CA VAL A 6 -32.73 -41.91 36.07
C VAL A 6 -32.76 -41.58 34.58
N ALA A 7 -33.68 -42.17 33.82
CA ALA A 7 -33.84 -41.86 32.39
C ALA A 7 -34.28 -40.40 32.15
N ALA A 8 -35.16 -39.86 32.99
CA ALA A 8 -35.59 -38.46 32.91
C ALA A 8 -34.46 -37.48 33.26
N ILE A 9 -33.61 -37.80 34.23
CA ILE A 9 -32.45 -36.97 34.61
C ILE A 9 -31.40 -36.96 33.50
N ILE A 10 -31.12 -38.12 32.86
CA ILE A 10 -30.19 -38.22 31.73
C ILE A 10 -30.72 -37.46 30.51
N ALA A 11 -32.02 -37.55 30.22
CA ALA A 11 -32.64 -36.78 29.13
C ALA A 11 -32.62 -35.27 29.38
N LEU A 12 -32.83 -34.82 30.63
CA LEU A 12 -32.79 -33.40 30.98
C LEU A 12 -31.37 -32.82 30.97
N SER A 13 -30.35 -33.64 31.30
CA SER A 13 -28.94 -33.26 31.22
C SER A 13 -28.39 -33.27 29.78
N LEU A 14 -28.87 -34.16 28.92
CA LEU A 14 -28.56 -34.11 27.48
C LEU A 14 -29.24 -32.92 26.78
N LEU A 15 -30.46 -32.52 27.21
CA LEU A 15 -31.16 -31.36 26.66
C LEU A 15 -30.50 -30.02 27.05
N THR A 16 -29.84 -29.95 28.22
CA THR A 16 -29.10 -28.75 28.64
C THR A 16 -27.76 -28.61 27.91
N ILE A 17 -27.09 -29.71 27.57
CA ILE A 17 -25.85 -29.67 26.76
C ILE A 17 -26.12 -29.22 25.31
N CYS A 18 -27.30 -29.51 24.76
CA CYS A 18 -27.70 -29.04 23.43
C CYS A 18 -28.08 -27.54 23.35
N LEU A 19 -28.28 -26.86 24.49
CA LEU A 19 -28.60 -25.42 24.52
C LEU A 19 -27.38 -24.52 24.80
N CYS A 20 -26.20 -25.11 25.00
CA CYS A 20 -24.94 -24.38 25.22
C CYS A 20 -24.00 -24.40 24.00
N GLY A 21 -24.35 -25.12 22.93
CA GLY A 21 -23.59 -25.15 21.68
C GLY A 21 -24.21 -24.20 20.65
N CYS A 22 -23.41 -23.25 20.15
CA CYS A 22 -23.79 -22.13 19.27
C CYS A 22 -24.31 -20.89 20.00
N SER A 23 -23.53 -20.34 20.94
CA SER A 23 -23.36 -18.88 20.86
C SER A 23 -22.58 -18.63 19.58
N ASP A 24 -23.24 -18.16 18.52
CA ASP A 24 -22.56 -17.40 17.49
C ASP A 24 -21.93 -16.20 18.21
N THR A 25 -20.68 -16.36 18.67
CA THR A 25 -19.83 -15.22 18.95
C THR A 25 -19.56 -14.59 17.59
N SER A 26 -20.52 -13.81 17.09
CA SER A 26 -20.23 -12.83 16.06
C SER A 26 -19.16 -11.94 16.68
N GLN A 27 -17.92 -12.13 16.27
CA GLN A 27 -16.80 -11.32 16.73
C GLN A 27 -17.11 -9.90 16.28
N TYR A 28 -17.52 -9.05 17.23
CA TYR A 28 -17.79 -7.64 16.98
C TYR A 28 -16.44 -6.96 16.78
N VAL A 29 -16.32 -6.14 15.74
CA VAL A 29 -15.11 -5.36 15.52
C VAL A 29 -15.21 -4.14 16.43
N THR A 30 -14.27 -3.96 17.35
CA THR A 30 -14.26 -2.81 18.25
C THR A 30 -13.76 -1.56 17.53
N ALA A 31 -14.04 -0.37 18.07
CA ALA A 31 -13.58 0.89 17.48
C ALA A 31 -12.05 0.95 17.37
N GLU A 32 -11.36 0.41 18.38
CA GLU A 32 -9.90 0.35 18.45
C GLU A 32 -9.31 -0.53 17.33
N GLN A 33 -10.04 -1.55 16.86
CA GLN A 33 -9.60 -2.39 15.74
C GLN A 33 -9.71 -1.68 14.38
N TRP A 34 -10.46 -0.58 14.30
CA TRP A 34 -10.54 0.27 13.12
C TRP A 34 -9.52 1.42 13.13
N VAL A 35 -8.83 1.66 14.25
CA VAL A 35 -7.79 2.70 14.32
C VAL A 35 -6.60 2.27 13.47
N GLY A 36 -6.17 3.16 12.57
CA GLY A 36 -5.10 2.88 11.62
C GLY A 36 -5.33 3.54 10.27
N GLU A 37 -4.45 3.22 9.34
CA GLU A 37 -4.40 3.85 8.02
C GLU A 37 -5.01 2.95 6.96
N TYR A 38 -5.77 3.53 6.04
CA TYR A 38 -6.40 2.85 4.93
C TYR A 38 -6.02 3.53 3.62
N ALA A 39 -5.49 2.77 2.68
CA ALA A 39 -5.08 3.31 1.38
C ALA A 39 -5.70 2.55 0.22
N PHE A 40 -5.99 3.28 -0.85
CA PHE A 40 -6.38 2.73 -2.15
C PHE A 40 -5.72 3.54 -3.28
N PHE A 41 -5.25 2.84 -4.29
CA PHE A 41 -4.73 3.43 -5.51
C PHE A 41 -5.45 2.86 -6.72
N GLU A 42 -5.73 3.72 -7.69
CA GLU A 42 -6.24 3.30 -8.99
C GLU A 42 -5.62 4.12 -10.12
N SER A 43 -5.57 3.50 -11.30
CA SER A 43 -5.05 4.13 -12.51
C SER A 43 -5.88 3.70 -13.71
N ALA A 44 -6.31 4.70 -14.48
CA ALA A 44 -6.91 4.51 -15.80
C ALA A 44 -5.85 4.55 -16.91
N SER A 45 -4.71 5.21 -16.66
CA SER A 45 -3.50 5.22 -17.48
C SER A 45 -2.34 5.81 -16.68
N ALA A 46 -1.11 5.73 -17.19
CA ALA A 46 0.10 6.26 -16.53
C ALA A 46 -0.06 7.70 -15.99
N PHE A 47 -0.73 8.57 -16.74
CA PHE A 47 -0.95 9.99 -16.38
C PHE A 47 -2.32 10.29 -15.75
N LYS A 48 -3.17 9.26 -15.60
CA LYS A 48 -4.49 9.35 -14.98
C LYS A 48 -4.56 8.34 -13.86
N ASN A 49 -4.09 8.75 -12.70
CA ASN A 49 -4.08 7.96 -11.48
C ASN A 49 -4.71 8.73 -10.32
N MET A 50 -5.12 8.01 -9.28
CA MET A 50 -5.71 8.57 -8.07
C MET A 50 -5.28 7.74 -6.87
N ARG A 51 -4.86 8.42 -5.80
CA ARG A 51 -4.61 7.83 -4.49
C ARG A 51 -5.62 8.36 -3.49
N TYR A 52 -6.09 7.47 -2.63
CA TYR A 52 -6.97 7.72 -1.50
C TYR A 52 -6.28 7.22 -0.24
N GLN A 53 -6.19 8.06 0.78
CA GLN A 53 -5.61 7.73 2.08
C GLN A 53 -6.53 8.26 3.17
N PHE A 54 -6.93 7.38 4.08
CA PHE A 54 -7.90 7.65 5.14
C PHE A 54 -7.33 7.07 6.43
N SER A 55 -6.97 7.92 7.38
CA SER A 55 -6.30 7.50 8.62
C SER A 55 -7.20 7.80 9.81
N ILE A 56 -7.65 6.76 10.50
CA ILE A 56 -8.43 6.88 11.74
C ILE A 56 -7.48 7.00 12.91
N ILE A 57 -7.61 8.08 13.66
CA ILE A 57 -6.85 8.37 14.88
C ILE A 57 -7.78 8.46 16.08
N GLU A 58 -7.29 8.01 17.24
CA GLU A 58 -7.94 8.20 18.53
C GLU A 58 -7.16 9.24 19.34
N GLU A 59 -7.81 10.35 19.68
CA GLU A 59 -7.26 11.37 20.57
C GLU A 59 -8.26 11.65 21.70
N ALA A 60 -7.81 11.48 22.96
CA ALA A 60 -8.64 11.72 24.15
C ALA A 60 -10.00 10.96 24.17
N GLY A 61 -10.06 9.78 23.53
CA GLY A 61 -11.27 8.95 23.45
C GLY A 61 -12.24 9.33 22.33
N GLU A 62 -11.91 10.37 21.55
CA GLU A 62 -12.63 10.71 20.32
C GLU A 62 -11.90 10.14 19.11
N HIS A 63 -12.66 9.57 18.18
CA HIS A 63 -12.12 9.05 16.94
C HIS A 63 -12.39 10.05 15.81
N THR A 64 -11.34 10.44 15.11
CA THR A 64 -11.42 11.29 13.92
C THR A 64 -10.63 10.64 12.79
N ALA A 65 -10.81 11.13 11.57
CA ALA A 65 -10.04 10.69 10.44
C ALA A 65 -9.41 11.86 9.70
N HIS A 66 -8.13 11.74 9.39
CA HIS A 66 -7.44 12.59 8.45
C HIS A 66 -7.45 11.90 7.08
N CYS A 67 -7.87 12.64 6.05
CA CYS A 67 -8.15 12.06 4.75
C CYS A 67 -7.45 12.87 3.66
N TYR A 68 -6.86 12.16 2.71
CA TYR A 68 -6.12 12.71 1.60
C TYR A 68 -6.49 12.00 0.30
N ILE A 69 -6.87 12.77 -0.72
CA ILE A 69 -7.16 12.27 -2.07
C ILE A 69 -6.34 13.10 -3.05
N PHE A 70 -5.46 12.46 -3.81
CA PHE A 70 -4.60 13.17 -4.76
C PHE A 70 -4.36 12.37 -6.02
N GLY A 71 -4.13 13.08 -7.13
CA GLY A 71 -3.88 12.49 -8.42
C GLY A 71 -4.42 13.36 -9.55
N TYR A 72 -5.03 12.73 -10.54
CA TYR A 72 -5.45 13.35 -11.78
C TYR A 72 -6.37 14.58 -11.56
N LYS A 73 -5.76 15.77 -11.60
CA LYS A 73 -6.44 17.07 -11.37
C LYS A 73 -7.18 17.12 -10.03
N THR A 74 -6.72 16.38 -9.04
CA THR A 74 -7.33 16.29 -7.72
C THR A 74 -6.25 16.42 -6.66
N LEU A 75 -6.50 17.29 -5.69
CA LEU A 75 -5.72 17.45 -4.48
C LEU A 75 -6.72 17.88 -3.42
N ASN A 76 -7.00 16.94 -2.51
CA ASN A 76 -7.96 17.13 -1.47
C ASN A 76 -7.42 16.64 -0.13
N GLU A 77 -7.38 17.53 0.84
CA GLU A 77 -7.04 17.22 2.23
C GLU A 77 -8.18 17.71 3.13
N PHE A 78 -8.68 16.82 3.97
CA PHE A 78 -9.85 17.09 4.80
C PHE A 78 -9.90 16.20 6.05
N ARG A 79 -10.67 16.65 7.03
CA ARG A 79 -11.00 15.90 8.24
C ARG A 79 -12.38 15.27 8.11
N ALA A 80 -12.53 14.12 8.73
CA ALA A 80 -13.79 13.42 8.85
C ALA A 80 -14.02 12.95 10.29
N SER A 81 -15.28 12.88 10.68
CA SER A 81 -15.70 12.09 11.84
C SER A 81 -15.90 10.63 11.41
N VAL A 82 -15.76 9.71 12.35
CA VAL A 82 -15.97 8.27 12.09
C VAL A 82 -17.18 7.77 12.88
N ALA A 83 -18.03 6.99 12.21
CA ALA A 83 -19.17 6.32 12.84
C ALA A 83 -18.98 4.80 12.73
N PHE A 84 -18.84 4.15 13.89
CA PHE A 84 -18.64 2.71 13.97
C PHE A 84 -19.98 1.96 13.98
N GLY A 85 -20.12 1.03 13.04
CA GLY A 85 -21.16 0.00 13.03
C GLY A 85 -20.68 -1.28 13.71
N ARG A 86 -21.42 -2.38 13.49
CA ARG A 86 -21.07 -3.70 14.02
C ARG A 86 -19.80 -4.27 13.38
N ASP A 87 -19.72 -4.12 12.06
CA ASP A 87 -18.74 -4.70 11.16
C ASP A 87 -18.31 -3.66 10.10
N SER A 88 -18.57 -2.39 10.35
CA SER A 88 -18.32 -1.29 9.40
C SER A 88 -17.86 -0.02 10.09
N VAL A 89 -17.23 0.85 9.32
CA VAL A 89 -16.95 2.24 9.70
C VAL A 89 -17.33 3.16 8.54
N ASP A 90 -18.04 4.23 8.87
CA ASP A 90 -18.40 5.30 7.93
C ASP A 90 -17.49 6.51 8.18
N PHE A 91 -16.93 7.07 7.10
CA PHE A 91 -16.19 8.32 7.13
C PHE A 91 -17.14 9.46 6.74
N ILE A 92 -17.37 10.39 7.65
CA ILE A 92 -18.34 11.48 7.50
C ILE A 92 -17.56 12.79 7.44
N PHE A 93 -17.62 13.45 6.29
CA PHE A 93 -16.89 14.69 6.04
C PHE A 93 -17.22 15.76 7.08
N ASP A 94 -16.19 16.41 7.61
CA ASP A 94 -16.32 17.51 8.56
C ASP A 94 -15.91 18.84 7.94
N GLU A 95 -14.63 18.98 7.59
CA GLU A 95 -14.05 20.21 7.07
C GLU A 95 -12.82 19.95 6.18
N TYR A 96 -12.51 20.90 5.30
CA TYR A 96 -11.27 20.92 4.54
C TYR A 96 -10.10 21.42 5.38
N VAL A 97 -8.91 20.95 5.04
CA VAL A 97 -7.62 21.50 5.49
C VAL A 97 -7.09 22.47 4.42
N ASP A 98 -5.91 23.04 4.59
CA ASP A 98 -5.32 23.98 3.63
C ASP A 98 -4.90 23.31 2.30
N MET A 99 -4.81 24.12 1.24
CA MET A 99 -4.30 23.75 -0.10
C MET A 99 -5.11 22.70 -0.88
N ASN A 100 -6.44 22.85 -0.91
CA ASN A 100 -7.32 22.05 -1.77
C ASN A 100 -7.45 22.64 -3.20
N LEU A 101 -7.37 21.80 -4.25
CA LEU A 101 -7.64 22.24 -5.63
C LEU A 101 -9.13 22.48 -5.90
N SER A 102 -10.00 21.80 -5.16
CA SER A 102 -11.45 21.96 -5.22
C SER A 102 -12.08 21.52 -3.90
N GLU A 103 -13.32 21.93 -3.61
CA GLU A 103 -14.01 21.58 -2.36
C GLU A 103 -15.38 20.94 -2.64
N PRO A 104 -15.43 19.69 -3.14
CA PRO A 104 -16.68 19.10 -3.66
C PRO A 104 -17.66 18.57 -2.59
N PHE A 105 -17.16 18.20 -1.41
CA PHE A 105 -17.90 17.62 -0.29
C PHE A 105 -18.46 18.67 0.68
N LYS A 106 -19.53 18.31 1.39
CA LYS A 106 -20.20 19.14 2.40
C LYS A 106 -20.19 18.45 3.76
N LYS A 107 -20.15 19.25 4.83
CA LYS A 107 -20.22 18.76 6.21
C LYS A 107 -21.41 17.82 6.40
N GLY A 108 -21.14 16.61 6.91
CA GLY A 108 -22.13 15.55 7.10
C GLY A 108 -22.27 14.58 5.92
N ASP A 109 -21.59 14.81 4.79
CA ASP A 109 -21.59 13.84 3.69
C ASP A 109 -20.86 12.56 4.09
N THR A 110 -21.48 11.41 3.86
CA THR A 110 -20.77 10.11 3.94
C THR A 110 -19.83 9.98 2.75
N LEU A 111 -18.53 10.02 3.01
CA LEU A 111 -17.46 9.95 2.01
C LEU A 111 -17.38 8.54 1.42
N LEU A 112 -17.18 7.56 2.28
CA LEU A 112 -17.16 6.13 2.00
C LEU A 112 -17.40 5.35 3.29
N SER A 113 -17.69 4.06 3.14
CA SER A 113 -17.77 3.10 4.23
C SER A 113 -16.84 1.93 3.97
N LEU A 114 -16.14 1.48 5.01
CA LEU A 114 -15.42 0.21 4.99
C LEU A 114 -16.21 -0.83 5.78
N LYS A 115 -16.27 -2.06 5.30
CA LYS A 115 -17.00 -3.16 5.94
C LYS A 115 -16.19 -4.44 5.92
N ILE A 116 -16.09 -5.11 7.06
CA ILE A 116 -15.50 -6.45 7.15
C ILE A 116 -16.60 -7.48 6.88
N GLU A 117 -16.43 -8.26 5.82
CA GLU A 117 -17.34 -9.37 5.49
C GLU A 117 -16.54 -10.59 5.06
N LYS A 118 -16.66 -11.71 5.80
CA LYS A 118 -15.94 -12.97 5.53
C LYS A 118 -14.41 -12.74 5.38
N ASP A 119 -13.84 -12.03 6.35
CA ASP A 119 -12.41 -11.69 6.42
C ASP A 119 -11.90 -10.80 5.27
N LYS A 120 -12.82 -10.13 4.55
CA LYS A 120 -12.51 -9.18 3.48
C LYS A 120 -12.92 -7.77 3.86
N LEU A 121 -12.09 -6.80 3.52
CA LEU A 121 -12.38 -5.38 3.68
C LEU A 121 -13.06 -4.84 2.42
N LEU A 122 -14.38 -4.71 2.45
CA LEU A 122 -15.17 -4.17 1.36
C LEU A 122 -15.28 -2.66 1.47
N THR A 123 -15.14 -1.98 0.33
CA THR A 123 -15.31 -0.53 0.20
C THR A 123 -16.64 -0.23 -0.44
N ASN A 124 -17.43 0.63 0.21
CA ASN A 124 -18.65 1.21 -0.34
C ASN A 124 -18.44 2.71 -0.55
N TRP A 125 -18.46 3.14 -1.80
CA TRP A 125 -18.23 4.54 -2.16
C TRP A 125 -19.47 5.41 -1.91
N GLY A 126 -19.34 6.42 -1.07
CA GLY A 126 -20.35 7.44 -0.79
C GLY A 126 -20.28 8.60 -1.79
N VAL A 127 -20.12 9.83 -1.31
CA VAL A 127 -19.93 11.01 -2.18
C VAL A 127 -18.55 11.03 -2.84
N VAL A 128 -17.55 10.39 -2.23
CA VAL A 128 -16.28 10.12 -2.90
C VAL A 128 -16.53 9.05 -3.96
N LYS A 129 -16.01 9.28 -5.16
CA LYS A 129 -16.11 8.34 -6.27
C LYS A 129 -14.73 7.92 -6.75
N PRO A 130 -14.55 6.63 -7.08
CA PRO A 130 -13.36 6.19 -7.77
C PRO A 130 -13.34 6.79 -9.17
N MET A 131 -12.15 7.13 -9.64
CA MET A 131 -11.88 7.57 -11.00
C MET A 131 -12.12 6.42 -12.01
N VAL A 132 -11.77 5.17 -11.68
CA VAL A 132 -11.98 4.00 -12.54
C VAL A 132 -13.36 3.40 -12.24
N LYS A 133 -14.19 3.26 -13.29
CA LYS A 133 -15.61 2.89 -13.15
C LYS A 133 -15.80 1.51 -12.53
N GLU A 134 -14.92 0.57 -12.83
CA GLU A 134 -14.91 -0.80 -12.33
C GLU A 134 -14.71 -0.87 -10.80
N ASN A 135 -14.22 0.21 -10.19
CA ASN A 135 -14.03 0.31 -8.74
C ASN A 135 -15.26 0.89 -8.02
N SER A 136 -16.27 1.37 -8.76
CA SER A 136 -17.47 2.03 -8.19
C SER A 136 -18.46 1.07 -7.53
N THR A 137 -18.38 -0.23 -7.83
CA THR A 137 -19.19 -1.27 -7.17
C THR A 137 -18.51 -1.74 -5.89
N ALA A 138 -19.31 -2.08 -4.87
CA ALA A 138 -18.81 -2.61 -3.61
C ALA A 138 -17.82 -3.77 -3.80
N ARG A 139 -16.55 -3.56 -3.42
CA ARG A 139 -15.45 -4.52 -3.60
C ARG A 139 -14.28 -4.20 -2.68
N GLU A 140 -13.28 -5.07 -2.64
CA GLU A 140 -12.02 -4.83 -1.93
C GLU A 140 -11.18 -3.82 -2.70
N CYS A 141 -11.30 -2.53 -2.32
CA CYS A 141 -10.47 -1.44 -2.84
C CYS A 141 -9.41 -1.04 -1.82
N PHE A 142 -9.80 -0.67 -0.60
CA PHE A 142 -8.89 -0.20 0.44
C PHE A 142 -8.18 -1.35 1.17
N TYR A 143 -6.98 -1.07 1.67
CA TYR A 143 -6.18 -1.96 2.51
C TYR A 143 -5.72 -1.22 3.76
N SER A 144 -5.59 -1.92 4.89
CA SER A 144 -5.01 -1.37 6.11
C SER A 144 -3.47 -1.34 6.00
N VAL A 145 -2.85 -0.19 6.30
CA VAL A 145 -1.43 0.11 6.09
C VAL A 145 -0.60 0.01 7.39
N SER A 146 -1.17 0.32 8.55
CA SER A 146 -0.55 0.05 9.85
C SER A 146 -1.59 0.06 10.98
N SER A 147 -1.49 -0.89 11.93
CA SER A 147 -2.18 -0.81 13.23
C SER A 147 -1.13 -0.50 14.31
N GLN A 148 -1.11 0.73 14.83
CA GLN A 148 -0.28 1.08 16.00
C GLN A 148 -0.78 0.46 17.31
N TYR A 149 -1.99 -0.13 17.32
CA TYR A 149 -2.50 -0.90 18.44
C TYR A 149 -2.61 -2.36 18.03
N GLY A 150 -1.74 -3.20 18.60
CA GLY A 150 -1.66 -4.64 18.38
C GLY A 150 -2.90 -5.42 18.83
N GLY A 151 -4.02 -5.22 18.15
CA GLY A 151 -5.16 -6.12 18.13
C GLY A 151 -5.13 -6.91 16.81
N GLU A 152 -5.13 -8.23 16.90
CA GLU A 152 -5.12 -9.18 15.78
C GLU A 152 -6.21 -8.87 14.73
N LEU A 153 -5.87 -8.08 13.72
CA LEU A 153 -6.28 -8.32 12.33
C LEU A 153 -5.02 -8.80 11.61
N ASP A 154 -4.55 -9.95 12.07
CA ASP A 154 -3.30 -10.64 11.68
C ASP A 154 -3.44 -11.33 10.31
N ILE A 155 -3.93 -10.59 9.31
CA ILE A 155 -3.88 -11.03 7.90
C ILE A 155 -2.60 -10.57 7.19
N TRP A 156 -1.82 -9.67 7.80
CA TRP A 156 -0.63 -9.09 7.16
C TRP A 156 0.61 -8.95 8.07
N ASN A 157 0.54 -9.38 9.34
CA ASN A 157 1.65 -9.28 10.30
C ASN A 157 2.53 -10.55 10.40
N LYS A 158 2.47 -11.44 9.40
CA LYS A 158 3.66 -12.23 9.07
C LYS A 158 4.69 -11.26 8.50
N GLU A 159 5.55 -10.74 9.37
CA GLU A 159 6.80 -10.00 9.07
C GLU A 159 6.81 -9.43 7.64
N SER A 160 6.30 -8.21 7.39
CA SER A 160 6.31 -7.66 6.02
C SER A 160 7.74 -7.73 5.43
N PRO A 161 8.04 -8.67 4.49
CA PRO A 161 9.41 -8.87 4.02
C PRO A 161 9.82 -7.82 2.95
N LEU A 162 8.95 -6.86 2.66
CA LEU A 162 8.64 -6.49 1.27
C LEU A 162 9.51 -5.44 0.60
N LEU A 163 10.44 -4.80 1.31
CA LEU A 163 11.39 -3.89 0.62
C LEU A 163 12.83 -4.32 0.84
N GLY A 164 13.13 -4.89 2.00
CA GLY A 164 14.51 -5.27 2.33
C GLY A 164 15.02 -6.57 1.70
N GLY A 165 14.10 -7.31 1.10
CA GLY A 165 14.40 -8.57 0.44
C GLY A 165 13.44 -8.80 -0.70
N MET A 166 13.11 -7.80 -1.51
CA MET A 166 12.27 -8.02 -2.69
C MET A 166 13.11 -8.19 -3.96
N PHE A 167 14.32 -7.63 -3.98
CA PHE A 167 15.14 -7.51 -5.18
C PHE A 167 16.44 -8.28 -5.05
N LEU A 168 16.86 -8.86 -6.16
CA LEU A 168 18.17 -9.46 -6.43
C LEU A 168 18.76 -8.71 -7.62
N ILE A 169 20.07 -8.50 -7.60
CA ILE A 169 20.74 -7.80 -8.70
C ILE A 169 21.05 -8.79 -9.84
N ASP A 170 21.31 -10.05 -9.50
CA ASP A 170 21.60 -11.13 -10.46
C ASP A 170 20.67 -12.34 -10.24
N GLU A 171 20.27 -13.00 -11.33
CA GLU A 171 19.57 -14.28 -11.33
C GLU A 171 20.32 -15.37 -10.56
N SER A 172 21.66 -15.32 -10.54
CA SER A 172 22.49 -16.27 -9.78
C SER A 172 22.33 -16.17 -8.26
N GLU A 173 21.75 -15.06 -7.77
CA GLU A 173 21.44 -14.83 -6.35
C GLU A 173 20.06 -15.39 -5.94
N LYS A 174 19.38 -16.11 -6.85
CA LYS A 174 18.11 -16.80 -6.57
C LYS A 174 18.23 -17.71 -5.35
N GLY A 175 17.38 -17.45 -4.34
CA GLY A 175 17.40 -18.12 -3.04
C GLY A 175 17.79 -17.22 -1.86
N GLY A 176 18.17 -15.97 -2.14
CA GLY A 176 18.24 -14.89 -1.14
C GLY A 176 16.85 -14.44 -0.65
N LYS A 177 16.79 -13.36 0.15
CA LYS A 177 15.49 -12.83 0.61
C LYS A 177 14.64 -12.31 -0.58
N GLY A 178 15.28 -11.76 -1.62
CA GLY A 178 14.72 -11.24 -2.87
C GLY A 178 14.04 -12.26 -3.79
N PHE A 179 13.05 -11.81 -4.57
CA PHE A 179 12.38 -12.62 -5.59
C PHE A 179 12.30 -11.96 -6.98
N LEU A 180 12.57 -10.67 -7.12
CA LEU A 180 12.68 -9.94 -8.40
C LEU A 180 14.14 -9.82 -8.84
N TYR A 181 14.43 -9.89 -10.15
CA TYR A 181 15.79 -9.74 -10.68
C TYR A 181 15.79 -9.14 -12.09
N LEU A 182 16.83 -8.38 -12.45
CA LEU A 182 16.99 -7.83 -13.80
C LEU A 182 17.12 -8.98 -14.83
N GLY A 183 16.50 -8.81 -15.99
CA GLY A 183 16.36 -9.84 -17.01
C GLY A 183 15.25 -10.87 -16.76
N MET A 184 14.51 -10.77 -15.65
CA MET A 184 13.40 -11.69 -15.33
C MET A 184 12.33 -11.64 -16.43
N PRO A 185 11.92 -12.79 -17.00
CA PRO A 185 10.85 -12.83 -17.99
C PRO A 185 9.51 -12.33 -17.41
N ARG A 186 8.72 -11.62 -18.21
CA ARG A 186 7.42 -11.06 -17.82
C ARG A 186 6.48 -12.06 -17.14
N ASP A 187 6.32 -13.25 -17.70
CA ASP A 187 5.41 -14.26 -17.13
C ASP A 187 5.90 -14.74 -15.75
N THR A 188 7.22 -14.83 -15.57
CA THR A 188 7.85 -15.15 -14.29
C THR A 188 7.66 -14.01 -13.29
N LEU A 189 7.79 -12.75 -13.72
CA LEU A 189 7.51 -11.57 -12.91
C LEU A 189 6.08 -11.58 -12.39
N ILE A 190 5.11 -11.76 -13.30
CA ILE A 190 3.69 -11.81 -12.94
C ILE A 190 3.43 -12.94 -11.94
N SER A 191 3.95 -14.14 -12.22
CA SER A 191 3.79 -15.28 -11.32
C SER A 191 4.39 -15.01 -9.94
N ALA A 192 5.56 -14.39 -9.87
CA ALA A 192 6.22 -14.06 -8.61
C ALA A 192 5.45 -13.00 -7.81
N LEU A 193 4.90 -11.98 -8.47
CA LEU A 193 4.03 -10.99 -7.84
C LEU A 193 2.76 -11.64 -7.27
N ASP A 194 2.10 -12.50 -8.07
CA ASP A 194 0.89 -13.21 -7.68
C ASP A 194 1.12 -14.18 -6.51
N GLU A 195 2.21 -14.96 -6.55
CA GLU A 195 2.61 -15.90 -5.48
C GLU A 195 2.88 -15.18 -4.15
N ASN A 196 3.37 -13.93 -4.22
CA ASN A 196 3.60 -13.08 -3.06
C ASN A 196 2.39 -12.20 -2.70
N GLY A 197 1.25 -12.37 -3.37
CA GLY A 197 0.03 -11.62 -3.10
C GLY A 197 0.11 -10.13 -3.41
N ILE A 198 1.06 -9.72 -4.25
CA ILE A 198 1.30 -8.32 -4.59
C ILE A 198 0.29 -7.90 -5.66
N ARG A 199 -0.53 -6.91 -5.34
CA ARG A 199 -1.45 -6.30 -6.30
C ARG A 199 -0.72 -5.23 -7.11
N TYR A 200 -0.76 -5.37 -8.43
CA TYR A 200 -0.09 -4.46 -9.36
C TYR A 200 -1.05 -3.98 -10.45
N ASN A 201 -0.68 -2.87 -11.10
CA ASN A 201 -1.34 -2.41 -12.31
C ASN A 201 -0.33 -2.42 -13.47
N MET A 202 -0.61 -3.22 -14.48
CA MET A 202 0.21 -3.28 -15.68
C MET A 202 -0.34 -2.30 -16.70
N THR A 203 0.44 -1.30 -17.04
CA THR A 203 0.08 -0.30 -18.04
C THR A 203 0.99 -0.46 -19.25
N ASP A 204 0.39 -0.56 -20.43
CA ASP A 204 1.14 -0.45 -21.67
C ASP A 204 1.62 1.00 -21.80
N ILE A 205 2.92 1.21 -21.67
CA ILE A 205 3.54 2.48 -22.05
C ILE A 205 4.06 2.28 -23.46
N GLU A 206 3.32 2.76 -24.46
CA GLU A 206 3.85 2.88 -25.82
C GLU A 206 4.98 3.91 -25.80
N THR A 207 6.21 3.44 -25.61
CA THR A 207 7.41 4.22 -25.93
C THR A 207 7.72 4.05 -27.42
N GLU A 208 8.56 4.92 -27.99
CA GLU A 208 8.97 4.83 -29.41
C GLU A 208 9.65 3.49 -29.76
N ALA A 209 10.05 2.69 -28.75
CA ALA A 209 10.47 1.31 -28.90
C ALA A 209 9.26 0.36 -28.75
N ALA A 210 8.81 -0.22 -29.86
CA ALA A 210 7.75 -1.24 -29.85
C ALA A 210 8.10 -2.38 -28.88
N GLY A 211 7.23 -2.64 -27.89
CA GLY A 211 7.34 -3.78 -26.97
C GLY A 211 7.85 -3.46 -25.55
N SER A 212 7.95 -2.19 -25.16
CA SER A 212 8.20 -1.81 -23.76
C SER A 212 6.90 -1.78 -22.94
N TYR A 213 6.95 -2.28 -21.71
CA TYR A 213 5.83 -2.28 -20.77
C TYR A 213 6.25 -1.70 -19.44
N ALA A 214 5.33 -1.11 -18.67
CA ALA A 214 5.58 -0.78 -17.28
C ALA A 214 4.57 -1.48 -16.37
N VAL A 215 5.08 -2.17 -15.36
CA VAL A 215 4.30 -2.71 -14.25
C VAL A 215 4.49 -1.78 -13.07
N VAL A 216 3.44 -1.07 -12.68
CA VAL A 216 3.49 -0.15 -11.55
C VAL A 216 2.67 -0.73 -10.41
N PHE A 217 3.26 -0.80 -9.23
CA PHE A 217 2.55 -1.16 -8.02
C PHE A 217 3.00 -0.28 -6.88
N TYR A 218 2.11 -0.10 -5.90
CA TYR A 218 2.37 0.73 -4.75
C TYR A 218 2.52 -0.17 -3.53
N LEU A 219 3.63 -0.03 -2.83
CA LEU A 219 3.85 -0.63 -1.52
C LEU A 219 3.83 0.50 -0.50
N PHE A 220 2.71 0.60 0.22
CA PHE A 220 2.46 1.68 1.18
C PHE A 220 2.56 3.06 0.49
N ASP A 221 3.40 3.95 0.99
CA ASP A 221 3.61 5.29 0.44
C ASP A 221 4.53 5.31 -0.80
N ASN A 222 5.18 4.18 -1.12
CA ASN A 222 6.11 4.05 -2.23
C ASN A 222 5.42 3.56 -3.50
N CYS A 223 5.76 4.20 -4.61
CA CYS A 223 5.53 3.74 -5.96
C CYS A 223 6.73 2.92 -6.41
N ILE A 224 6.48 1.70 -6.87
CA ILE A 224 7.48 0.88 -7.54
C ILE A 224 7.06 0.76 -9.00
N SER A 225 7.89 1.29 -9.88
CA SER A 225 7.76 1.12 -11.33
C SER A 225 8.74 0.04 -11.78
N ILE A 226 8.27 -0.95 -12.51
CA ILE A 226 9.10 -1.93 -13.19
C ILE A 226 8.94 -1.71 -14.68
N HIS A 227 10.04 -1.51 -15.38
CA HIS A 227 10.06 -1.41 -16.83
C HIS A 227 10.48 -2.75 -17.42
N LEU A 228 9.78 -3.15 -18.47
CA LEU A 228 10.08 -4.33 -19.27
C LEU A 228 10.62 -3.89 -20.63
N SER A 229 11.73 -4.47 -21.05
CA SER A 229 12.30 -4.38 -22.40
C SER A 229 12.38 -5.79 -22.99
N GLN A 230 11.87 -5.98 -24.20
CA GLN A 230 11.84 -7.29 -24.88
C GLN A 230 11.22 -8.41 -24.00
N ASP A 231 10.12 -8.11 -23.31
CA ASP A 231 9.41 -8.98 -22.35
C ASP A 231 10.25 -9.46 -21.15
N LYS A 232 11.29 -8.70 -20.79
CA LYS A 232 12.12 -8.94 -19.60
C LYS A 232 12.23 -7.70 -18.75
N LEU A 233 12.35 -7.90 -17.45
CA LEU A 233 12.60 -6.85 -16.46
C LEU A 233 13.91 -6.14 -16.79
N ASP A 234 13.83 -4.84 -17.03
CA ASP A 234 14.91 -4.00 -17.56
C ASP A 234 15.34 -2.96 -16.53
N SER A 235 14.36 -2.30 -15.91
CA SER A 235 14.61 -1.38 -14.80
C SER A 235 13.56 -1.52 -13.70
N ILE A 236 13.95 -1.07 -12.51
CA ILE A 236 13.07 -0.93 -11.35
C ILE A 236 13.34 0.44 -10.74
N ASP A 237 12.30 1.22 -10.55
CA ASP A 237 12.36 2.54 -9.93
C ASP A 237 11.47 2.55 -8.68
N ILE A 238 12.00 3.06 -7.57
CA ILE A 238 11.28 3.26 -6.33
C ILE A 238 11.19 4.76 -6.06
N ILE A 239 9.95 5.26 -6.02
CA ILE A 239 9.62 6.68 -5.86
C ILE A 239 8.69 6.81 -4.64
N GLY A 240 8.99 7.68 -3.68
CA GLY A 240 8.15 7.83 -2.49
C GLY A 240 8.35 9.18 -1.80
N SER A 241 7.54 9.43 -0.76
CA SER A 241 7.66 10.61 0.09
C SER A 241 7.64 10.20 1.56
N ILE A 242 8.81 10.34 2.23
CA ILE A 242 9.08 10.28 3.68
C ILE A 242 9.04 8.86 4.35
N PRO A 243 9.69 8.67 5.51
CA PRO A 243 10.85 7.80 5.71
C PRO A 243 10.49 6.33 6.01
N LEU A 244 11.12 5.41 5.29
CA LEU A 244 11.08 3.98 5.61
C LEU A 244 12.05 3.69 6.75
N GLU A 245 11.63 3.84 8.01
CA GLU A 245 12.47 3.42 9.15
C GLU A 245 12.72 1.90 9.16
N THR A 246 11.99 1.09 8.39
CA THR A 246 11.88 -0.36 8.67
C THR A 246 12.38 -1.33 7.60
N THR A 247 12.96 -0.92 6.48
CA THR A 247 13.42 -1.91 5.47
C THR A 247 14.75 -1.55 4.82
N GLU A 248 15.81 -2.28 5.16
CA GLU A 248 17.11 -2.25 4.47
C GLU A 248 17.00 -2.97 3.13
N SER A 249 16.97 -2.26 2.00
CA SER A 249 17.11 -2.89 0.67
C SER A 249 18.37 -3.77 0.63
N GLN A 250 18.42 -4.80 -0.23
CA GLN A 250 19.66 -5.58 -0.41
C GLN A 250 20.82 -4.73 -0.96
N ALA A 251 20.51 -3.58 -1.57
CA ALA A 251 21.49 -2.57 -1.96
C ALA A 251 22.00 -1.73 -0.76
N GLY A 252 21.32 -1.77 0.39
CA GLY A 252 21.70 -1.10 1.64
C GLY A 252 21.21 0.35 1.81
N LEU A 253 20.62 0.92 0.75
CA LEU A 253 20.11 2.31 0.68
C LEU A 253 18.59 2.36 0.86
N LYS A 254 18.11 3.37 1.60
CA LYS A 254 16.70 3.63 1.91
C LYS A 254 16.29 5.04 1.47
N LEU A 255 14.99 5.25 1.21
CA LEU A 255 14.46 6.60 1.09
C LEU A 255 14.63 7.35 2.42
N GLY A 256 15.03 8.61 2.34
CA GLY A 256 15.43 9.41 3.49
C GLY A 256 16.90 9.25 3.91
N ASP A 257 17.64 8.30 3.33
CA ASP A 257 19.08 8.19 3.61
C ASP A 257 19.83 9.45 3.16
N THR A 258 20.89 9.78 3.88
CA THR A 258 21.71 10.95 3.60
C THR A 258 22.72 10.68 2.51
N PHE A 259 23.28 11.75 1.96
CA PHE A 259 24.40 11.69 1.02
C PHE A 259 25.59 10.90 1.59
N ASP A 260 25.94 11.12 2.87
CA ASP A 260 27.02 10.38 3.54
C ASP A 260 26.76 8.87 3.57
N ARG A 261 25.51 8.46 3.77
CA ARG A 261 25.11 7.05 3.76
C ARG A 261 25.25 6.44 2.36
N MET A 262 24.82 7.16 1.32
CA MET A 262 25.00 6.76 -0.07
C MET A 262 26.49 6.55 -0.40
N VAL A 263 27.34 7.53 -0.07
CA VAL A 263 28.80 7.45 -0.31
C VAL A 263 29.43 6.31 0.49
N ALA A 264 28.96 6.04 1.71
CA ALA A 264 29.46 4.92 2.51
C ALA A 264 29.14 3.55 1.89
N LEU A 265 28.05 3.43 1.13
CA LEU A 265 27.63 2.19 0.47
C LEU A 265 28.31 1.98 -0.88
N TYR A 266 28.38 3.01 -1.72
CA TYR A 266 28.77 2.89 -3.12
C TYR A 266 30.08 3.60 -3.47
N GLY A 267 30.67 4.35 -2.53
CA GLY A 267 31.87 5.14 -2.76
C GLY A 267 31.59 6.47 -3.45
N ASN A 268 32.66 7.11 -3.93
CA ASN A 268 32.64 8.46 -4.51
C ASN A 268 32.73 8.47 -6.05
N ASP A 269 32.63 7.32 -6.69
CA ASP A 269 32.74 7.20 -8.15
C ASP A 269 31.34 7.24 -8.79
N TYR A 270 30.81 8.46 -8.88
CA TYR A 270 29.48 8.73 -9.43
C TYR A 270 29.52 9.91 -10.39
N THR A 271 28.52 9.98 -11.28
CA THR A 271 28.19 11.19 -12.03
C THR A 271 27.09 11.95 -11.31
N GLU A 272 27.28 13.25 -11.09
CA GLU A 272 26.31 14.14 -10.48
C GLU A 272 25.66 15.02 -11.55
N THR A 273 24.36 15.25 -11.42
CA THR A 273 23.60 16.17 -12.27
C THR A 273 22.64 16.98 -11.40
N ASP A 274 22.78 18.30 -11.42
CA ASP A 274 21.77 19.20 -10.86
C ASP A 274 20.55 19.20 -11.78
N LEU A 275 19.40 18.79 -11.26
CA LEU A 275 18.18 18.66 -12.05
C LEU A 275 17.65 20.01 -12.51
N ALA A 276 17.97 21.10 -11.80
CA ALA A 276 17.62 22.45 -12.21
C ALA A 276 18.35 22.89 -13.49
N GLU A 277 19.50 22.26 -13.82
CA GLU A 277 20.25 22.56 -15.05
C GLU A 277 19.71 21.83 -16.29
N VAL A 278 18.92 20.77 -16.10
CA VAL A 278 18.38 19.92 -17.18
C VAL A 278 16.86 20.00 -17.33
N ALA A 279 16.13 20.43 -16.30
CA ALA A 279 14.68 20.61 -16.36
C ALA A 279 14.22 21.80 -15.50
N ASP A 280 13.61 22.81 -16.12
CA ASP A 280 13.14 24.07 -15.48
C ASP A 280 12.12 23.88 -14.33
N VAL A 281 11.62 22.66 -14.11
CA VAL A 281 10.51 22.35 -13.20
C VAL A 281 10.86 21.33 -12.12
N VAL A 282 12.08 20.76 -12.15
CA VAL A 282 12.51 19.71 -11.22
C VAL A 282 13.67 20.24 -10.37
N THR A 283 13.46 20.30 -9.06
CA THR A 283 14.51 20.67 -8.10
C THR A 283 15.08 19.41 -7.46
N GLY A 284 16.40 19.29 -7.37
CA GLY A 284 17.06 18.17 -6.73
C GLY A 284 18.39 17.82 -7.39
N THR A 285 19.06 16.81 -6.85
CA THR A 285 20.32 16.30 -7.40
C THR A 285 20.16 14.84 -7.79
N HIS A 286 20.64 14.49 -8.98
CA HIS A 286 20.66 13.12 -9.47
C HIS A 286 22.09 12.59 -9.48
N TYR A 287 22.27 11.40 -8.93
CA TYR A 287 23.54 10.68 -8.87
C TYR A 287 23.43 9.36 -9.63
N LYS A 288 24.42 9.07 -10.48
CA LYS A 288 24.50 7.83 -11.24
C LYS A 288 25.79 7.09 -10.97
N TYR A 289 25.69 5.83 -10.58
CA TYR A 289 26.79 4.90 -10.40
C TYR A 289 26.82 3.85 -11.51
N ASP A 290 28.02 3.53 -11.98
CA ASP A 290 28.28 2.40 -12.89
C ASP A 290 28.66 1.17 -12.06
N LEU A 291 27.84 0.13 -12.13
CA LEU A 291 28.02 -1.14 -11.43
C LEU A 291 28.42 -2.28 -12.39
N GLY A 292 28.93 -1.94 -13.59
CA GLY A 292 29.35 -2.89 -14.60
C GLY A 292 28.24 -3.17 -15.62
N GLU A 293 27.51 -4.27 -15.44
CA GLU A 293 26.37 -4.60 -16.31
C GLU A 293 25.09 -3.85 -15.92
N HIS A 294 25.16 -3.00 -14.89
CA HIS A 294 24.02 -2.28 -14.34
C HIS A 294 24.38 -0.84 -13.99
N HIS A 295 23.36 0.00 -13.91
CA HIS A 295 23.46 1.36 -13.41
C HIS A 295 22.54 1.57 -12.21
N LEU A 296 23.04 2.25 -11.19
CA LEU A 296 22.25 2.72 -10.05
C LEU A 296 22.04 4.23 -10.19
N GLU A 297 20.79 4.65 -10.22
CA GLU A 297 20.36 6.04 -10.32
C GLU A 297 19.67 6.44 -9.00
N ILE A 298 20.04 7.58 -8.44
CA ILE A 298 19.59 8.04 -7.11
C ILE A 298 19.22 9.51 -7.21
N TRP A 299 18.01 9.85 -6.78
CA TRP A 299 17.51 11.21 -6.75
C TRP A 299 17.43 11.71 -5.31
N PHE A 300 17.90 12.93 -5.12
CA PHE A 300 17.83 13.67 -3.87
C PHE A 300 16.86 14.83 -4.01
N GLU A 301 15.95 14.94 -3.04
CA GLU A 301 15.27 16.19 -2.74
C GLU A 301 15.91 16.77 -1.48
N THR A 302 16.30 18.04 -1.56
CA THR A 302 17.08 18.76 -0.54
C THR A 302 18.41 18.07 -0.19
N ASP A 303 18.40 17.13 0.74
CA ASP A 303 19.55 16.52 1.41
C ASP A 303 19.36 15.02 1.69
N THR A 304 18.24 14.45 1.25
CA THR A 304 17.92 13.03 1.46
C THR A 304 17.47 12.36 0.16
N VAL A 305 17.66 11.04 0.09
CA VAL A 305 17.21 10.22 -1.03
C VAL A 305 15.68 10.26 -1.12
N SER A 306 15.14 10.77 -2.22
CA SER A 306 13.70 10.82 -2.52
C SER A 306 13.26 9.70 -3.46
N ALA A 307 14.16 9.23 -4.32
CA ALA A 307 13.95 8.08 -5.18
C ALA A 307 15.28 7.40 -5.53
N TRP A 308 15.21 6.14 -5.94
CA TRP A 308 16.33 5.45 -6.57
C TRP A 308 15.83 4.36 -7.51
N GLY A 309 16.65 3.99 -8.47
CA GLY A 309 16.35 2.96 -9.45
C GLY A 309 17.60 2.22 -9.90
N ILE A 310 17.41 0.98 -10.33
CA ILE A 310 18.48 0.17 -10.94
C ILE A 310 18.03 -0.29 -12.33
N SER A 311 18.94 -0.21 -13.28
CA SER A 311 18.72 -0.60 -14.68
C SER A 311 19.85 -1.47 -15.19
N ALA A 312 19.53 -2.33 -16.15
CA ALA A 312 20.50 -3.12 -16.94
C ALA A 312 21.10 -2.32 -18.11
#